data_AF-A0ABD5LPI7-F1
#
_entry.id   AF-A0ABD5LPI7-F1
#
_cell.length_a   1.000
_cell.length_b   1.000
_cell.length_c   1.000
_cell.angle_alpha   90.00
_cell.angle_beta   90.00
_cell.angle_gamma   90.00
#
_symmetry.space_group_name_H-M   'P 1'
#
loop_
_entity.id
_entity.type
_entity.pdbx_description
1 polymer ?
#
loop_
_entity_poly.entity_id
_entity_poly.type
_entity_poly.pdbx_seq_one_letter_code
_entity_poly.pdbx_strand_id
1 'polypeptide(L)' 'MSFRPKRSHLGFEFKMPRSEEIDQIIESAGIETLEYNVRWGLYRVRLAKGDVEKKTDTLRSLIKLACDYRNA' A
#
# COMPACT_ATOMS: atom_id res chain seq x y z
N MET A 1 9.31 -1.77 -4.36
CA MET A 1 8.09 -2.26 -3.69
C MET A 1 8.46 -3.55 -2.98
N SER A 2 7.93 -3.78 -1.79
CA SER A 2 8.34 -4.90 -0.94
C SER A 2 7.14 -5.50 -0.21
N PHE A 3 7.09 -6.83 -0.16
CA PHE A 3 6.14 -7.58 0.65
C PHE A 3 6.88 -8.19 1.84
N ARG A 4 6.42 -7.89 3.05
CA ARG A 4 7.03 -8.34 4.31
C ARG A 4 6.06 -9.27 5.04
N PRO A 5 6.14 -10.58 4.82
CA PRO A 5 5.30 -11.52 5.55
C PRO A 5 5.61 -11.45 7.04
N LYS A 6 4.55 -11.42 7.85
CA LYS A 6 4.60 -11.51 9.32
C LYS A 6 3.71 -12.67 9.76
N ARG A 7 3.85 -13.08 11.02
CA ARG A 7 3.09 -14.21 11.59
C ARG A 7 1.56 -14.02 11.46
N SER A 8 1.06 -12.79 11.55
CA SER A 8 -0.39 -12.49 11.58
C SER A 8 -0.93 -11.69 10.39
N HIS A 9 -0.04 -11.12 9.57
CA HIS A 9 -0.43 -10.22 8.48
C HIS A 9 0.69 -10.13 7.44
N LEU A 10 0.38 -9.52 6.31
CA LEU A 10 1.35 -9.18 5.28
C LEU A 10 1.55 -7.66 5.29
N GLY A 11 2.77 -7.21 5.54
CA GLY A 11 3.14 -5.81 5.33
C GLY A 11 3.39 -5.56 3.85
N PHE A 12 2.75 -4.55 3.28
CA PHE A 12 3.02 -4.10 1.91
C PHE A 12 3.60 -2.69 1.94
N GLU A 13 4.78 -2.54 1.34
CA GLU A 13 5.52 -1.29 1.27
C GLU A 13 5.70 -0.87 -0.18
N PHE A 14 5.23 0.34 -0.53
CA PHE A 14 5.39 0.91 -1.87
C PHE A 14 5.85 2.36 -1.79
N LYS A 15 6.75 2.73 -2.69
CA LYS A 15 7.39 4.05 -2.71
C LYS A 15 6.52 4.99 -3.52
N MET A 16 6.11 6.10 -2.91
CA MET A 16 5.29 7.11 -3.54
C MET A 16 5.22 8.36 -2.64
N PRO A 17 5.18 9.57 -3.22
CA PRO A 17 4.93 10.78 -2.44
C PRO A 17 3.58 10.69 -1.72
N ARG A 18 3.54 11.20 -0.50
CA ARG A 18 2.28 11.29 0.25
C ARG A 18 1.33 12.24 -0.48
N SER A 19 0.12 11.80 -0.75
CA SER A 19 -0.96 12.65 -1.27
C SER A 19 -2.31 12.25 -0.70
N GLU A 20 -3.22 13.22 -0.65
CA GLU A 20 -4.57 13.03 -0.09
C GLU A 20 -5.39 12.02 -0.89
N GLU A 21 -5.23 11.99 -2.21
CA GLU A 21 -5.86 11.00 -3.10
C GLU A 21 -5.52 9.55 -2.68
N ILE A 22 -4.27 9.32 -2.30
CA ILE A 22 -3.77 7.97 -1.99
C ILE A 22 -4.17 7.57 -0.58
N ASP A 23 -4.10 8.52 0.35
CA ASP A 23 -4.62 8.34 1.70
C ASP A 23 -6.11 7.95 1.62
N GLN A 24 -6.91 8.62 0.78
CA GLN A 24 -8.33 8.29 0.54
C GLN A 24 -8.55 6.92 -0.11
N ILE A 25 -7.73 6.51 -1.09
CA ILE A 25 -7.84 5.18 -1.72
C ILE A 25 -7.61 4.07 -0.69
N ILE A 26 -6.59 4.23 0.16
CA ILE A 26 -6.25 3.25 1.20
C ILE A 26 -7.36 3.17 2.25
N GLU A 27 -7.85 4.33 2.71
CA GLU A 27 -8.94 4.42 3.70
C GLU A 27 -10.26 3.86 3.15
N SER A 28 -10.64 4.23 1.93
CA SER A 28 -11.88 3.76 1.28
C SER A 28 -11.86 2.25 1.03
N ALA A 29 -10.68 1.67 0.79
CA ALA A 29 -10.52 0.23 0.67
C ALA A 29 -10.51 -0.50 2.03
N GLY A 30 -10.60 0.23 3.14
CA GLY A 30 -10.53 -0.30 4.49
C GLY A 30 -9.19 -1.01 4.76
N ILE A 31 -8.12 -0.57 4.12
CA ILE A 31 -6.76 -1.10 4.35
C ILE A 31 -6.16 -0.35 5.54
N GLU A 32 -5.68 -1.10 6.54
CA GLU A 32 -5.04 -0.51 7.71
C GLU A 32 -3.67 0.08 7.32
N THR A 33 -3.54 1.40 7.37
CA THR A 33 -2.26 2.09 7.23
C THR A 33 -1.48 1.98 8.52
N LEU A 34 -0.24 1.49 8.45
CA LEU A 34 0.64 1.44 9.62
C LEU A 34 1.27 2.82 9.87
N GLU A 35 2.00 3.33 8.88
CA GLU A 35 2.67 4.62 8.95
C GLU A 35 3.16 5.01 7.54
N TYR A 36 3.13 6.30 7.22
CA TYR A 36 3.89 6.81 6.09
C TYR A 36 5.33 7.07 6.51
N ASN A 37 6.28 6.38 5.88
CA ASN A 37 7.70 6.57 6.16
C ASN A 37 8.22 7.80 5.40
N VAL A 38 8.28 8.94 6.09
CA VAL A 38 8.72 10.23 5.54
C VAL A 38 10.16 10.18 5.02
N ARG A 39 11.06 9.48 5.73
CA ARG A 39 12.48 9.41 5.38
C ARG A 39 12.71 8.75 4.01
N TRP A 40 11.93 7.74 3.67
CA TRP A 40 12.07 6.97 2.44
C TRP A 40 10.98 7.25 1.40
N GLY A 41 10.00 8.08 1.75
CA GLY A 41 8.86 8.41 0.90
C GLY A 41 8.06 7.17 0.52
N LEU A 42 7.71 6.33 1.50
CA LEU A 42 6.99 5.08 1.25
C LEU A 42 5.80 4.91 2.18
N TYR A 43 4.74 4.37 1.61
CA TYR A 43 3.57 3.91 2.32
C TYR A 43 3.80 2.54 2.91
N ARG A 44 3.33 2.33 4.13
CA ARG A 44 3.29 1.01 4.79
C ARG A 44 1.86 0.69 5.13
N VAL A 45 1.35 -0.37 4.51
CA VAL A 45 0.00 -0.84 4.76
C VAL A 45 0.03 -2.28 5.24
N ARG A 46 -0.97 -2.64 6.04
CA ARG A 46 -1.17 -3.98 6.58
C ARG A 46 -2.31 -4.65 5.83
N LEU A 47 -2.02 -5.85 5.33
CA LEU A 47 -3.00 -6.73 4.70
C LEU A 47 -3.27 -7.90 5.64
N ALA A 48 -4.50 -7.99 6.13
CA ALA A 48 -4.97 -9.11 6.92
C ALA A 48 -5.22 -10.34 6.03
N LYS A 49 -5.52 -11.48 6.66
CA LYS A 49 -5.83 -12.71 5.93
C LYS A 49 -7.08 -12.50 5.06
N GLY A 50 -6.97 -12.79 3.77
CA GLY A 50 -8.04 -12.60 2.78
C GLY A 50 -8.16 -11.19 2.21
N ASP A 51 -7.39 -10.20 2.70
CA ASP A 51 -7.42 -8.84 2.13
C ASP A 51 -6.88 -8.81 0.70
N VAL A 52 -5.88 -9.64 0.40
CA VAL A 52 -5.29 -9.72 -0.95
C VAL A 52 -6.36 -10.08 -1.98
N GLU A 53 -7.23 -11.04 -1.66
CA GLU A 53 -8.30 -11.48 -2.55
C GLU A 53 -9.44 -10.46 -2.60
N LYS A 54 -9.90 -9.98 -1.43
CA LYS A 54 -11.04 -9.06 -1.32
C LYS A 54 -10.76 -7.66 -1.89
N LYS A 55 -9.51 -7.22 -1.87
CA LYS A 55 -9.08 -5.85 -2.25
C LYS A 55 -8.16 -5.88 -3.46
N THR A 56 -8.28 -6.91 -4.30
CA THR A 56 -7.42 -7.14 -5.47
C THR A 56 -7.38 -5.91 -6.38
N ASP A 57 -8.53 -5.30 -6.68
CA ASP A 57 -8.62 -4.16 -7.58
C ASP A 57 -7.89 -2.92 -7.02
N THR A 58 -8.09 -2.60 -5.75
CA THR A 58 -7.37 -1.51 -5.08
C THR A 58 -5.87 -1.76 -5.07
N LEU A 59 -5.44 -2.98 -4.69
CA LEU A 59 -4.03 -3.34 -4.66
C LEU A 59 -3.41 -3.23 -6.06
N ARG A 60 -4.13 -3.65 -7.10
CA ARG A 60 -3.69 -3.52 -8.49
C ARG A 60 -3.52 -2.06 -8.91
N SER A 61 -4.45 -1.20 -8.53
CA SER A 61 -4.36 0.25 -8.79
C SER A 61 -3.17 0.88 -8.07
N LEU A 62 -2.99 0.60 -6.77
CA LEU A 62 -1.83 1.08 -6.00
C LEU A 62 -0.51 0.58 -6.58
N ILE A 63 -0.46 -0.67 -7.04
CA ILE A 63 0.73 -1.25 -7.66
C ILE A 63 1.05 -0.56 -8.98
N LYS A 64 0.04 -0.27 -9.82
CA LYS A 64 0.23 0.49 -11.06
C LYS A 64 0.79 1.88 -10.79
N LEU A 65 0.15 2.63 -9.90
CA LEU A 65 0.60 3.99 -9.52
C LEU A 65 2.05 4.00 -9.01
N ALA A 66 2.40 3.06 -8.14
CA ALA A 66 3.76 2.94 -7.62
C ALA A 66 4.79 2.49 -8.69
N CYS A 67 4.36 1.70 -9.68
CA CYS A 67 5.20 1.30 -10.81
C CYS A 67 5.45 2.48 -11.75
N ASP A 68 4.38 3.22 -12.10
CA ASP A 68 4.45 4.40 -12.95
C ASP A 68 5.34 5.48 -12.32
N TYR A 69 5.19 5.73 -11.01
CA TYR A 69 6.07 6.62 -10.26
C TYR A 69 7.55 6.21 -10.29
N ARG A 70 7.85 4.90 -10.42
CA ARG A 70 9.22 4.41 -10.49
C ARG A 70 9.81 4.47 -11.90
N ASN A 71 8.96 4.46 -12.93
CA ASN A 71 9.36 4.52 -14.33
C ASN A 71 9.43 5.95 -14.88
N ALA A 72 8.86 6.93 -14.16
CA ALA A 72 9.00 8.36 -14.41
C ALA A 72 10.32 8.91 -13.83
#